data_AF-A0A2I0WEY1-F1
#
_entry.id   AF-A0A2I0WEY1-F1
#
_cell.length_a   1.000
_cell.length_b   1.000
_cell.length_c   1.000
_cell.angle_alpha   90.00
_cell.angle_beta   90.00
_cell.angle_gamma   90.00
#
_symmetry.space_group_name_H-M   'P 1'
#
loop_
_entity.id
_entity.type
_entity.pdbx_description
1 polymer ?
#
loop_
_entity_poly.entity_id
_entity_poly.type
_entity_poly.pdbx_seq_one_letter_code
_entity_poly.pdbx_strand_id
1 'polypeptide(L)' 'MDARERKLKMPVFEGEDAQHWVYRVERYFSINGFTEGEKLMATGLCLEGKALAWF' A
#
# COMPACT_ATOMS: atom_id res chain seq x y z
N MET A 1 5.76 -13.71 25.45
CA MET A 1 4.82 -13.21 24.43
C MET A 1 5.50 -13.42 23.10
N ASP A 2 5.15 -14.51 22.40
CA ASP A 2 5.64 -14.78 21.05
C ASP A 2 5.15 -13.64 20.15
N ALA A 3 6.00 -12.65 19.92
CA ALA A 3 5.75 -11.60 18.96
C ALA A 3 5.94 -12.22 17.57
N ARG A 4 5.01 -13.10 17.17
CA ARG A 4 4.73 -13.34 15.75
C ARG A 4 4.38 -11.98 15.20
N GLU A 5 5.39 -11.33 14.64
CA GLU A 5 5.29 -10.09 13.90
C GLU A 5 4.06 -10.20 13.02
N ARG A 6 2.99 -9.49 13.40
CA ARG A 6 1.83 -9.36 12.52
C ARG A 6 2.33 -8.50 11.38
N LYS A 7 2.91 -9.12 10.35
CA LYS A 7 3.33 -8.44 9.13
C LYS A 7 2.11 -7.70 8.63
N LEU A 8 2.19 -6.36 8.65
CA LEU A 8 1.15 -5.52 8.10
C LEU A 8 0.97 -5.97 6.64
N LYS A 9 -0.27 -6.11 6.18
CA LYS A 9 -0.54 -6.42 4.76
C LYS A 9 -0.55 -5.12 3.99
N MET A 10 0.08 -5.13 2.82
CA MET A 10 0.07 -3.96 1.94
C MET A 10 -1.36 -3.71 1.42
N PRO A 11 -1.86 -2.46 1.42
CA PRO A 11 -3.21 -2.15 0.98
C PRO A 11 -3.33 -2.12 -0.55
N VAL A 12 -4.26 -2.89 -1.11
CA VAL A 12 -4.64 -2.86 -2.53
C VAL A 12 -5.61 -1.71 -2.81
N PHE A 13 -5.55 -1.14 -4.02
CA PHE A 13 -6.43 -0.09 -4.53
C PHE A 13 -7.17 -0.55 -5.78
N GLU A 14 -8.50 -0.60 -5.72
CA GLU A 14 -9.36 -0.99 -6.85
C GLU A 14 -10.05 0.19 -7.54
N GLY A 15 -9.89 1.41 -7.01
CA GLY A 15 -10.45 2.65 -7.57
C GLY A 15 -11.45 3.38 -6.68
N GLU A 16 -11.80 2.82 -5.51
CA GLU A 16 -12.73 3.43 -4.56
C GLU A 16 -12.01 4.00 -3.33
N ASP A 17 -12.56 5.07 -2.74
CA ASP A 17 -12.05 5.71 -1.52
C ASP A 17 -10.55 6.06 -1.53
N ALA A 18 -10.09 6.73 -2.60
CA ALA A 18 -8.67 7.07 -2.81
C ALA A 18 -8.01 7.75 -1.60
N GLN A 19 -8.69 8.68 -0.92
CA GLN A 19 -8.14 9.35 0.27
C GLN A 19 -7.86 8.37 1.42
N HIS A 20 -8.77 7.43 1.64
CA HIS A 20 -8.61 6.41 2.68
C HIS A 20 -7.50 5.43 2.30
N TRP A 21 -7.40 5.05 1.03
CA TRP A 21 -6.31 4.21 0.55
C TRP A 21 -4.93 4.88 0.73
N VAL A 22 -4.79 6.16 0.34
CA VAL A 22 -3.55 6.93 0.52
C VAL A 22 -3.14 6.98 2.00
N TYR A 23 -4.08 7.26 2.90
CA TYR A 23 -3.81 7.25 4.34
C TYR A 23 -3.25 5.89 4.82
N ARG A 24 -3.82 4.78 4.33
CA ARG A 24 -3.39 3.43 4.70
C ARG A 24 -2.01 3.09 4.13
N VAL A 25 -1.74 3.42 2.87
CA VAL A 25 -0.49 3.07 2.20
C VAL A 25 0.68 3.91 2.73
N GLU A 26 0.48 5.20 3.03
CA GLU A 26 1.51 6.05 3.64
C GLU A 26 1.89 5.55 5.04
N ARG A 27 0.90 5.12 5.83
CA ARG A 27 1.17 4.50 7.13
C ARG A 27 1.94 3.20 6.99
N TYR A 28 1.60 2.38 5.99
CA TYR A 28 2.34 1.16 5.68
C TYR A 28 3.80 1.46 5.35
N PHE A 29 4.05 2.42 4.45
CA PHE A 29 5.40 2.81 4.05
C PHE A 29 6.22 3.36 5.22
N SER A 30 5.60 4.20 6.06
CA SER A 30 6.27 4.78 7.23
C SER A 30 6.68 3.71 8.24
N ILE A 31 5.82 2.72 8.52
CA ILE A 31 6.13 1.63 9.46
C ILE A 31 7.24 0.73 8.93
N ASN A 32 7.29 0.50 7.62
CA ASN A 32 8.25 -0.41 7.00
C ASN A 32 9.52 0.30 6.45
N GLY A 33 9.64 1.62 6.62
CA GLY A 33 10.85 2.37 6.26
C GLY A 33 11.13 2.48 4.76
N PHE A 34 10.09 2.55 3.92
CA PHE A 34 10.24 2.61 2.46
C PHE A 34 10.87 3.93 2.00
N THR A 35 11.84 3.85 1.09
CA THR A 35 12.34 4.98 0.30
C THR A 35 11.34 5.41 -0.77
N GLU A 36 11.47 6.63 -1.30
CA GLU A 36 10.56 7.13 -2.35
C GLU A 36 10.50 6.21 -3.59
N GLY A 37 11.65 5.63 -4.00
CA GLY A 37 11.69 4.68 -5.12
C GLY A 37 10.94 3.38 -4.81
N GLU A 38 11.07 2.86 -3.59
CA GLU A 38 10.34 1.67 -3.16
C GLU A 38 8.83 1.95 -3.04
N LYS A 39 8.44 3.13 -2.54
CA LYS A 39 7.04 3.55 -2.50
C LYS A 39 6.42 3.54 -3.90
N LEU A 40 7.14 4.08 -4.88
CA LEU A 40 6.67 4.14 -6.26
C LEU A 40 6.47 2.73 -6.85
N MET A 41 7.48 1.86 -6.74
CA MET A 41 7.39 0.48 -7.23
C MET A 41 6.25 -0.28 -6.56
N ALA A 42 6.13 -0.17 -5.24
CA ALA A 42 5.14 -0.91 -4.47
C ALA A 42 3.71 -0.39 -4.70
N THR A 43 3.54 0.91 -4.96
CA THR A 43 2.24 1.48 -5.33
C THR A 43 1.72 0.90 -6.64
N GLY A 44 2.58 0.77 -7.66
CA GLY A 44 2.20 0.15 -8.94
C GLY A 44 1.74 -1.31 -8.79
N LEU A 45 2.34 -2.07 -7.87
CA LEU A 45 1.96 -3.45 -7.57
C LEU A 45 0.63 -3.58 -6.79
N CYS A 46 0.12 -2.48 -6.22
CA CYS A 46 -1.09 -2.49 -5.41
C CYS A 46 -2.33 -2.02 -6.16
N LEU A 47 -2.19 -1.66 -7.43
CA LEU A 47 -3.34 -1.33 -8.27
C LEU A 47 -3.98 -2.63 -8.75
N GLU A 48 -5.29 -2.75 -8.55
CA GLU A 48 -6.11 -3.84 -9.07
C GLU A 48 -7.39 -3.31 -9.72
N GLY A 49 -8.12 -4.19 -10.41
CA GLY A 49 -9.43 -3.88 -10.97
C GLY A 49 -9.44 -2.63 -11.86
N LYS A 50 -10.36 -1.69 -11.58
CA LYS A 50 -10.55 -0.48 -12.39
C LYS A 50 -9.36 0.48 -12.28
N ALA A 51 -8.71 0.53 -11.12
CA ALA A 51 -7.52 1.36 -10.93
C ALA A 51 -6.36 0.88 -11.80
N LEU A 52 -6.12 -0.43 -11.84
CA LEU A 52 -5.10 -1.01 -12.72
C LEU A 52 -5.44 -0.83 -14.20
N ALA A 53 -6.73 -0.95 -14.58
CA ALA A 53 -7.14 -0.76 -15.97
C ALA A 53 -6.98 0.68 -16.48
N TRP A 54 -6.90 1.66 -15.58
CA TRP A 54 -6.71 3.08 -15.91
C TRP A 54 -5.24 3.50 -16.00
N PHE A 55 -4.37 2.89 -15.20
CA PHE A 55 -2.95 3.23 -15.06
C PHE A 55 -2.10 2.67 -16.21
#